data_AF-A0A6V7IA73-F1
#
_entry.id   AF-A0A6V7IA73-F1
#
_cell.length_a   1.000
_cell.length_b   1.000
_cell.length_c   1.000
_cell.angle_alpha   90.00
_cell.angle_beta   90.00
_cell.angle_gamma   90.00
#
_symmetry.space_group_name_H-M   'P 1'
#
loop_
_entity.id
_entity.type
_entity.pdbx_description
1 polymer ?
#
loop_
_entity_poly.entity_id
_entity_poly.type
_entity_poly.pdbx_seq_one_letter_code
_entity_poly.pdbx_strand_id
1 'polypeptide(L)'
;SLEWAIGSIGGFCVGSSFVIEHQRLSGLGYCFSASLPPLLTAAAITAIDIIEQEANILLAKLKQNCLDLQNHLTKLEHFELSASPQSPVKHLFLKLKQSRHIEFQLLKRISDKCTDENLAIVTTVYLNAESQLPRPSLRLCVSAAFEQSDLLFAVETLQKLSRSMLS
;
A
#
# COMPACT_ATOMS: atom_id res chain seq x y z
N SER A 1 6.93 -1.41 11.31
CA SER A 1 5.54 -1.53 11.80
C SER A 1 5.09 -2.97 11.60
N LEU A 2 4.30 -3.50 12.54
CA LEU A 2 3.67 -4.82 12.46
C LEU A 2 2.27 -4.77 11.79
N GLU A 3 1.83 -3.59 11.33
CA GLU A 3 0.47 -3.36 10.84
C GLU A 3 0.24 -3.75 9.38
N TRP A 4 1.31 -3.84 8.59
CA TRP A 4 1.23 -4.07 7.15
C TRP A 4 1.37 -5.56 6.83
N ALA A 5 2.54 -5.98 6.38
CA ALA A 5 2.78 -7.36 5.95
C ALA A 5 2.61 -8.41 7.07
N ILE A 6 2.73 -8.01 8.34
CA ILE A 6 2.63 -8.90 9.50
C ILE A 6 1.17 -9.11 9.95
N GLY A 7 0.24 -8.21 9.59
CA GLY A 7 -1.18 -8.37 9.93
C GLY A 7 -1.52 -8.30 11.43
N SER A 8 -0.68 -7.64 12.24
CA SER A 8 -0.93 -7.38 13.66
C SER A 8 -0.95 -5.87 13.92
N ILE A 9 -0.67 -5.40 15.14
CA ILE A 9 -0.48 -3.97 15.43
C ILE A 9 0.81 -3.75 16.22
N GLY A 10 1.30 -2.51 16.21
CA GLY A 10 2.46 -2.10 16.99
C GLY A 10 3.73 -1.95 16.15
N GLY A 11 4.85 -1.79 16.85
CA GLY A 11 6.13 -1.47 16.25
C GLY A 11 7.29 -2.08 17.01
N PHE A 12 8.43 -2.14 16.33
CA PHE A 12 9.68 -2.61 16.89
C PHE A 12 10.81 -1.74 16.34
N CYS A 13 11.92 -1.72 17.07
CA CYS A 13 13.19 -1.15 16.64
C CYS A 13 14.26 -2.25 16.68
N VAL A 14 15.26 -2.16 15.82
CA VAL A 14 16.39 -3.10 15.76
C VAL A 14 17.67 -2.29 15.78
N GLY A 15 18.62 -2.71 16.60
CA GLY A 15 19.88 -2.01 16.81
C GLY A 15 20.81 -2.83 17.70
N SER A 16 21.97 -2.27 18.04
CA SER A 16 22.85 -2.89 19.03
C SER A 16 22.17 -2.94 20.40
N SER A 17 22.59 -3.89 21.24
CA SER A 17 22.08 -4.01 22.61
C SER A 17 22.16 -2.68 23.38
N PHE A 18 23.26 -1.95 23.24
CA PHE A 18 23.44 -0.62 23.83
C PHE A 18 22.36 0.39 23.40
N VAL A 19 22.07 0.47 22.10
CA VAL A 19 21.06 1.41 21.56
C VAL A 19 19.65 1.01 22.01
N ILE A 20 19.33 -0.28 21.96
CA ILE A 20 18.01 -0.78 22.36
C ILE A 20 17.80 -0.58 23.86
N GLU A 21 18.79 -0.84 24.70
CA GLU A 21 18.68 -0.63 26.14
C GLU A 21 18.48 0.85 26.47
N HIS A 22 19.23 1.74 25.81
CA HIS A 22 19.03 3.18 25.96
C HIS A 22 17.61 3.61 25.56
N GLN A 23 17.07 3.10 24.44
CA GLN A 23 15.70 3.37 23.99
C GLN A 23 14.64 2.82 24.96
N ARG A 24 14.86 1.62 25.53
CA ARG A 24 13.94 1.02 26.51
C ARG A 24 13.89 1.79 27.82
N LEU A 25 15.02 2.31 28.29
CA LEU A 25 15.09 3.07 29.55
C LEU A 25 14.67 4.53 29.38
N SER A 26 14.95 5.13 28.22
CA SER A 26 14.76 6.58 27.99
C SER A 26 13.52 6.91 27.14
N GLY A 27 12.93 5.91 26.48
CA GLY A 27 11.77 6.09 25.62
C GLY A 27 10.49 6.26 26.42
N LEU A 28 10.02 7.51 26.58
CA LEU A 28 8.79 7.81 27.32
C LEU A 28 7.59 7.00 26.82
N GLY A 29 7.43 6.86 25.50
CA GLY A 29 6.37 6.06 24.90
C GLY A 29 6.49 4.55 25.16
N TYR A 30 7.69 4.05 25.45
CA TYR A 30 7.91 2.65 25.84
C TYR A 30 7.62 2.44 27.34
N CYS A 31 8.08 3.35 28.20
CA CYS A 31 7.93 3.24 29.66
C CYS A 31 6.51 3.55 30.17
N PHE A 32 5.82 4.51 29.54
CA PHE A 32 4.53 5.04 30.01
C PHE A 32 3.36 4.67 29.10
N SER A 33 3.49 3.57 28.33
CA SER A 33 2.41 2.97 27.55
C SER A 33 2.16 1.53 28.00
N ALA A 34 0.93 1.05 27.82
CA ALA A 34 0.63 -0.36 27.94
C ALA A 34 1.38 -1.17 26.88
N SER A 35 1.76 -2.40 27.22
CA SER A 35 2.33 -3.36 26.28
C SER A 35 1.27 -3.86 25.28
N LEU A 36 1.75 -4.46 24.18
CA LEU A 36 0.88 -5.08 23.19
C LEU A 36 0.10 -6.26 23.80
N PRO A 37 -1.21 -6.39 23.56
CA PRO A 37 -1.99 -7.53 24.04
C PRO A 37 -1.36 -8.88 23.62
N PRO A 38 -1.29 -9.89 24.51
CA PRO A 38 -0.61 -11.16 24.24
C PRO A 38 -1.05 -11.86 22.94
N LEU A 39 -2.34 -11.80 22.62
CA LEU A 39 -2.89 -12.38 21.39
C LEU A 39 -2.28 -11.76 20.12
N LEU A 40 -2.12 -10.42 20.09
CA LEU A 40 -1.57 -9.70 18.94
C LEU A 40 -0.06 -9.92 18.83
N THR A 41 0.62 -10.08 19.96
CA THR A 41 2.02 -10.50 20.01
C THR A 41 2.21 -11.91 19.43
N ALA A 42 1.37 -12.86 19.83
CA ALA A 42 1.41 -14.22 19.29
C ALA A 42 1.13 -14.25 17.78
N ALA A 43 0.11 -13.51 17.31
CA ALA A 43 -0.19 -13.38 15.88
C ALA A 43 1.00 -12.81 15.09
N ALA A 44 1.69 -11.79 15.63
CA ALA A 44 2.86 -11.21 14.99
C ALA A 44 4.03 -12.21 14.91
N ILE A 45 4.30 -12.95 15.99
CA ILE A 45 5.33 -14.01 16.00
C ILE A 45 5.02 -15.07 14.95
N THR A 46 3.79 -15.60 14.94
CA THR A 46 3.38 -16.62 13.97
C THR A 46 3.48 -16.12 12.53
N ALA A 47 3.09 -14.87 12.25
CA ALA A 47 3.23 -14.30 10.91
C ALA A 47 4.70 -14.17 10.48
N ILE A 48 5.61 -13.79 11.39
CA ILE A 48 7.05 -13.75 11.12
C ILE A 48 7.57 -15.17 10.84
N ASP A 49 7.21 -16.15 11.66
CA ASP A 49 7.64 -17.54 11.48
C ASP A 49 7.21 -18.10 10.11
N ILE A 50 5.97 -17.83 9.69
CA ILE A 50 5.47 -18.22 8.36
C ILE A 50 6.28 -17.53 7.25
N ILE A 51 6.54 -16.22 7.38
CA ILE A 51 7.32 -15.48 6.39
C ILE A 51 8.74 -16.05 6.30
N GLU A 52 9.38 -16.42 7.41
CA GLU A 52 10.73 -17.00 7.41
C GLU A 52 10.74 -18.40 6.75
N GLN A 53 9.75 -19.23 7.05
CA GLN A 53 9.66 -20.60 6.52
C GLN A 53 9.29 -20.64 5.02
N GLU A 54 8.39 -19.75 4.59
CA GLU A 54 7.85 -19.74 3.23
C GLU A 54 8.35 -18.56 2.36
N ALA A 55 9.39 -17.85 2.82
CA ALA A 55 9.90 -16.62 2.21
C ALA A 55 10.07 -16.73 0.70
N ASN A 56 10.67 -17.82 0.24
CA ASN A 56 10.98 -18.02 -1.18
C ASN A 56 9.72 -18.07 -2.05
N ILE A 57 8.67 -18.75 -1.58
CA ILE A 57 7.43 -18.93 -2.33
C ILE A 57 6.60 -17.64 -2.28
N LEU A 58 6.39 -17.09 -1.09
CA LEU A 58 5.58 -15.88 -0.89
C LEU A 58 6.19 -14.66 -1.59
N LEU A 59 7.50 -14.45 -1.47
CA LEU A 59 8.17 -13.31 -2.10
C LEU A 59 8.29 -13.47 -3.61
N ALA A 60 8.47 -14.70 -4.12
CA ALA A 60 8.45 -14.94 -5.56
C ALA A 60 7.06 -14.64 -6.14
N LYS A 61 5.99 -15.14 -5.50
CA LYS A 61 4.61 -14.86 -5.92
C LYS A 61 4.28 -13.37 -5.85
N LEU A 62 4.64 -12.68 -4.76
CA LEU A 62 4.46 -11.23 -4.65
C LEU A 62 5.18 -10.47 -5.76
N LYS A 63 6.45 -10.80 -6.03
CA LYS A 63 7.25 -10.16 -7.08
C LYS A 63 6.60 -10.37 -8.45
N GLN A 64 6.13 -11.58 -8.74
CA GLN A 64 5.44 -11.88 -9.99
C GLN A 64 4.16 -11.04 -10.12
N ASN A 65 3.31 -11.02 -9.09
CA ASN A 65 2.09 -10.19 -9.06
C ASN A 65 2.40 -8.70 -9.25
N CYS A 66 3.49 -8.19 -8.64
CA CYS A 66 3.92 -6.81 -8.80
C CYS A 66 4.32 -6.47 -10.24
N LEU A 67 5.05 -7.37 -10.90
CA LEU A 67 5.49 -7.21 -12.29
C LEU A 67 4.31 -7.30 -13.26
N ASP A 68 3.42 -8.27 -13.05
CA ASP A 68 2.24 -8.44 -13.87
C ASP A 68 1.33 -7.22 -13.76
N LEU A 69 1.01 -6.77 -12.54
CA LEU A 69 0.20 -5.57 -12.37
C LEU A 69 0.88 -4.33 -12.96
N GLN A 70 2.20 -4.17 -12.77
CA GLN A 70 2.95 -3.06 -13.39
C GLN A 70 2.77 -3.04 -14.91
N ASN A 71 2.92 -4.19 -15.59
CA ASN A 71 2.83 -4.31 -17.05
C ASN A 71 1.44 -4.00 -17.59
N HIS A 72 0.39 -4.25 -16.81
CA HIS A 72 -0.98 -3.91 -17.17
C HIS A 72 -1.27 -2.43 -16.90
N LEU A 73 -0.85 -1.92 -15.74
CA LEU A 73 -1.08 -0.53 -15.34
C LEU A 73 -0.38 0.48 -16.25
N THR A 74 0.80 0.18 -16.78
CA THR A 74 1.52 1.05 -17.74
C THR A 74 0.77 1.27 -19.05
N LYS A 75 -0.17 0.38 -19.39
CA LYS A 75 -0.97 0.44 -20.62
C LYS A 75 -2.26 1.25 -20.45
N LEU A 76 -2.60 1.70 -19.24
CA LEU A 76 -3.80 2.50 -19.01
C LEU A 76 -3.66 3.89 -19.66
N GLU A 77 -4.64 4.28 -20.46
CA GLU A 77 -4.58 5.47 -21.31
C GLU A 77 -4.55 6.78 -20.50
N HIS A 78 -5.36 6.85 -19.44
CA HIS A 78 -5.62 8.07 -18.67
C HIS A 78 -4.73 8.24 -17.44
N PHE A 79 -3.84 7.28 -17.16
CA PHE A 79 -3.00 7.28 -15.98
C PHE A 79 -1.50 7.28 -16.31
N GLU A 80 -0.73 7.88 -15.41
CA GLU A 80 0.72 7.80 -15.36
C GLU A 80 1.10 6.99 -14.11
N LEU A 81 1.81 5.87 -14.31
CA LEU A 81 2.26 5.00 -13.23
C LEU A 81 3.59 5.49 -12.64
N SER A 82 3.64 5.67 -11.32
CA SER A 82 4.88 5.86 -10.58
C SER A 82 5.07 4.73 -9.56
N ALA A 83 5.97 3.81 -9.88
CA ALA A 83 6.39 2.75 -8.97
C ALA A 83 7.62 2.04 -9.52
N SER A 84 8.45 1.50 -8.63
CA SER A 84 9.42 0.48 -9.01
C SER A 84 8.68 -0.80 -9.47
N PRO A 85 9.13 -1.50 -10.53
CA PRO A 85 8.45 -2.68 -11.05
C PRO A 85 8.13 -3.76 -10.01
N GLN A 86 9.04 -4.00 -9.06
CA GLN A 86 8.86 -5.02 -8.01
C GLN A 86 8.21 -4.48 -6.72
N SER A 87 7.96 -3.17 -6.63
CA SER A 87 7.31 -2.57 -5.45
C SER A 87 5.86 -3.08 -5.34
N PRO A 88 5.42 -3.56 -4.17
CA PRO A 88 4.02 -3.93 -3.92
C PRO A 88 3.10 -2.72 -3.80
N VAL A 89 3.63 -1.50 -3.73
CA VAL A 89 2.83 -0.28 -3.76
C VAL A 89 2.97 0.38 -5.12
N LYS A 90 1.83 0.65 -5.78
CA LYS A 90 1.74 1.31 -7.07
C LYS A 90 0.94 2.60 -6.96
N HIS A 91 1.42 3.68 -7.57
CA HIS A 91 0.70 4.96 -7.62
C HIS A 91 0.30 5.29 -9.05
N LEU A 92 -1.00 5.51 -9.27
CA LEU A 92 -1.55 6.01 -10.54
C LEU A 92 -1.91 7.48 -10.40
N PHE A 93 -1.26 8.33 -11.19
CA PHE A 93 -1.57 9.73 -11.33
C PHE A 93 -2.41 9.95 -12.58
N LEU A 94 -3.22 11.01 -12.63
CA LEU A 94 -3.87 11.37 -13.89
C LEU A 94 -2.80 11.78 -14.92
N LYS A 95 -2.93 11.32 -16.16
CA LYS A 95 -1.99 11.67 -17.22
C LYS A 95 -2.13 13.14 -17.64
N LEU A 96 -3.36 13.63 -17.75
CA LEU A 96 -3.65 15.05 -17.96
C LEU A 96 -3.43 15.80 -16.64
N LYS A 97 -2.41 16.67 -16.60
CA LYS A 97 -2.08 17.45 -15.42
C LYS A 97 -3.07 18.60 -15.23
N GLN A 98 -3.61 18.72 -14.03
CA GLN A 98 -4.54 19.79 -13.63
C GLN A 98 -4.13 20.33 -12.24
N SER A 99 -4.94 21.25 -11.70
CA SER A 99 -4.71 21.69 -10.32
C SER A 99 -4.91 20.52 -9.36
N ARG A 100 -4.13 20.50 -8.27
CA ARG A 100 -4.18 19.44 -7.25
C ARG A 100 -5.60 19.14 -6.77
N HIS A 101 -6.40 20.18 -6.57
CA HIS A 101 -7.78 20.06 -6.11
C HIS A 101 -8.66 19.31 -7.13
N ILE A 102 -8.56 19.66 -8.41
CA ILE A 102 -9.36 19.01 -9.46
C ILE A 102 -8.93 17.55 -9.61
N GLU A 103 -7.62 17.28 -9.64
CA GLU A 103 -7.12 15.90 -9.73
C GLU A 103 -7.59 15.05 -8.55
N PHE A 104 -7.51 15.59 -7.32
CA PHE A 104 -7.99 14.89 -6.14
C PHE A 104 -9.49 14.57 -6.24
N GLN A 105 -10.32 15.51 -6.68
CA GLN A 105 -11.75 15.29 -6.85
C GLN A 105 -12.05 14.22 -7.91
N LEU A 106 -11.34 14.24 -9.03
CA LEU A 106 -11.49 13.23 -10.09
C LEU A 106 -11.06 11.84 -9.62
N LEU A 107 -9.87 11.73 -9.00
CA LEU A 107 -9.36 10.46 -8.47
C LEU A 107 -10.27 9.92 -7.36
N LYS A 108 -10.77 10.79 -6.48
CA LYS A 108 -11.74 10.40 -5.45
C LYS A 108 -13.04 9.87 -6.07
N ARG A 109 -13.59 10.55 -7.07
CA ARG A 109 -14.79 10.06 -7.78
C ARG A 109 -14.56 8.71 -8.45
N ILE A 110 -13.38 8.49 -9.05
CA ILE A 110 -13.01 7.20 -9.63
C ILE A 110 -12.92 6.13 -8.53
N SER A 111 -12.26 6.42 -7.41
CA SER A 111 -12.15 5.54 -6.23
C SER A 111 -13.51 5.15 -5.64
N ASP A 112 -14.42 6.13 -5.51
CA ASP A 112 -15.80 5.88 -5.06
C ASP A 112 -16.53 4.95 -6.04
N LYS A 113 -16.37 5.16 -7.36
CA LYS A 113 -16.96 4.30 -8.39
C LYS A 113 -16.33 2.92 -8.49
N CYS A 114 -15.03 2.79 -8.22
CA CYS A 114 -14.39 1.47 -8.10
C CYS A 114 -15.04 0.69 -6.95
N THR A 115 -15.36 1.35 -5.83
CA THR A 115 -16.02 0.71 -4.69
C THR A 115 -17.41 0.18 -5.06
N ASP A 116 -18.19 0.93 -5.84
CA ASP A 116 -19.49 0.49 -6.39
C ASP A 116 -19.35 -0.79 -7.24
N GLU A 117 -18.21 -0.98 -7.90
CA GLU A 117 -17.89 -2.15 -8.73
C GLU A 117 -17.15 -3.26 -7.94
N ASN A 118 -17.13 -3.22 -6.61
CA ASN A 118 -16.41 -4.16 -5.72
C ASN A 118 -14.87 -4.10 -5.80
N LEU A 119 -14.31 -2.98 -6.24
CA LEU A 119 -12.87 -2.73 -6.26
C LEU A 119 -12.51 -1.63 -5.25
N ALA A 120 -11.94 -2.02 -4.11
CA ALA A 120 -11.49 -1.06 -3.10
C ALA A 120 -10.11 -0.49 -3.44
N ILE A 121 -10.06 0.74 -3.97
CA ILE A 121 -8.83 1.50 -4.18
C ILE A 121 -8.99 2.88 -3.54
N VAL A 122 -7.94 3.37 -2.89
CA VAL A 122 -7.98 4.64 -2.16
C VAL A 122 -7.17 5.74 -2.86
N THR A 123 -7.64 6.97 -2.77
CA THR A 123 -6.87 8.16 -3.18
C THR A 123 -5.92 8.57 -2.06
N THR A 124 -4.71 9.00 -2.40
CA THR A 124 -3.76 9.51 -1.39
C THR A 124 -4.24 10.84 -0.81
N VAL A 125 -4.16 10.96 0.51
CA VAL A 125 -4.51 12.15 1.29
C VAL A 125 -3.26 12.62 2.02
N TYR A 126 -3.04 13.93 2.01
CA TYR A 126 -1.88 14.57 2.63
C TYR A 126 -2.34 15.77 3.45
N LEU A 127 -1.62 16.07 4.52
CA LEU A 127 -1.89 17.26 5.32
C LEU A 127 -1.55 18.53 4.54
N ASN A 128 -2.27 19.62 4.79
CA ASN A 128 -1.94 20.91 4.14
C ASN A 128 -0.63 21.52 4.68
N ALA A 129 -0.13 21.01 5.82
CA ALA A 129 1.10 21.45 6.46
C ALA A 129 2.37 20.73 5.93
N GLU A 130 2.23 19.80 4.97
CA GLU A 130 3.38 19.13 4.37
C GLU A 130 4.31 20.15 3.71
N SER A 131 5.61 20.09 4.04
CA SER A 131 6.62 20.99 3.47
C SER A 131 6.72 20.86 1.95
N GLN A 132 6.52 19.64 1.44
CA GLN A 132 6.40 19.34 0.02
C GLN A 132 5.11 18.55 -0.20
N LEU A 133 4.05 19.25 -0.58
CA LEU A 133 2.74 18.64 -0.78
C LEU A 133 2.74 17.75 -2.04
N PRO A 134 2.59 16.42 -1.91
CA PRO A 134 2.64 15.55 -3.07
C PRO A 134 1.37 15.67 -3.93
N ARG A 135 1.52 15.32 -5.21
CA ARG A 135 0.40 15.20 -6.16
C ARG A 135 -0.51 14.03 -5.73
N PRO A 136 -1.84 14.16 -5.84
CA PRO A 136 -2.77 13.07 -5.52
C PRO A 136 -2.62 11.92 -6.52
N SER A 137 -2.84 10.71 -6.05
CA SER A 137 -2.80 9.48 -6.86
C SER A 137 -3.79 8.47 -6.32
N LEU A 138 -4.18 7.48 -7.14
CA LEU A 138 -4.74 6.24 -6.64
C LEU A 138 -3.59 5.34 -6.16
N ARG A 139 -3.66 4.88 -4.92
CA ARG A 139 -2.67 3.98 -4.33
C ARG A 139 -3.19 2.55 -4.36
N LEU A 140 -2.50 1.68 -5.08
CA LEU A 140 -2.78 0.26 -5.15
C LEU A 140 -1.74 -0.51 -4.34
N CYS A 141 -2.18 -1.54 -3.62
CA CYS A 141 -1.32 -2.44 -2.85
C CYS A 141 -1.48 -3.85 -3.40
N VAL A 142 -0.37 -4.48 -3.77
CA VAL A 142 -0.31 -5.84 -4.31
C VAL A 142 -0.01 -6.80 -3.18
N SER A 143 -0.71 -7.94 -3.18
CA SER A 143 -0.51 -9.03 -2.22
C SER A 143 -0.04 -10.30 -2.92
N ALA A 144 0.70 -11.16 -2.20
CA ALA A 144 0.98 -12.53 -2.63
C ALA A 144 -0.30 -13.38 -2.66
N ALA A 145 -1.35 -12.97 -1.93
CA ALA A 145 -2.63 -13.68 -1.93
C ALA A 145 -3.39 -13.53 -3.25
N PHE A 146 -3.16 -12.45 -4.00
CA PHE A 146 -3.89 -12.21 -5.25
C PHE A 146 -3.60 -13.24 -6.32
N GLU A 147 -4.64 -13.58 -7.06
CA GLU A 147 -4.61 -14.38 -8.28
C GLU A 147 -4.55 -13.48 -9.52
N GLN A 148 -4.23 -14.05 -10.66
CA GLN A 148 -4.15 -13.30 -11.92
C GLN A 148 -5.50 -12.68 -12.30
N SER A 149 -6.60 -13.36 -12.00
CA SER A 149 -7.97 -12.86 -12.15
C SER A 149 -8.21 -11.57 -11.37
N ASP A 150 -7.75 -11.49 -10.12
CA ASP A 150 -7.88 -10.28 -9.28
C ASP A 150 -7.16 -9.09 -9.90
N LEU A 151 -5.93 -9.32 -10.41
CA LEU A 151 -5.12 -8.28 -11.04
C LEU A 151 -5.78 -7.76 -12.32
N LEU A 152 -6.29 -8.67 -13.16
CA LEU A 152 -6.99 -8.32 -14.40
C LEU A 152 -8.29 -7.58 -14.11
N PHE A 153 -9.09 -8.08 -13.17
CA PHE A 153 -10.32 -7.42 -12.73
C PHE A 153 -10.07 -5.98 -12.29
N ALA A 154 -9.02 -5.73 -11.50
CA ALA A 154 -8.67 -4.39 -11.06
C ALA A 154 -8.30 -3.47 -12.23
N VAL A 155 -7.51 -3.97 -13.19
CA VAL A 155 -7.07 -3.20 -14.37
C VAL A 155 -8.25 -2.89 -15.29
N GLU A 156 -9.08 -3.88 -15.60
CA GLU A 156 -10.24 -3.74 -16.51
C GLU A 156 -11.26 -2.77 -15.92
N THR A 157 -11.53 -2.86 -14.61
CA THR A 157 -12.43 -1.94 -13.91
C THR A 157 -11.89 -0.51 -13.96
N LEU A 158 -10.60 -0.31 -13.69
CA LEU A 158 -9.96 1.01 -13.80
C LEU A 158 -9.98 1.55 -15.23
N GLN A 159 -9.77 0.70 -16.23
CA GLN A 159 -9.82 1.09 -17.63
C GLN A 159 -11.23 1.51 -18.06
N LYS A 160 -12.25 0.71 -17.71
CA LYS A 160 -13.67 1.00 -17.95
C LYS A 160 -14.08 2.33 -17.33
N LEU A 161 -13.80 2.53 -16.04
CA LEU A 161 -14.21 3.73 -15.32
C LEU A 161 -13.44 4.97 -15.79
N SER A 162 -12.13 4.86 -16.00
CA SER A 162 -11.35 6.00 -16.50
C SER A 162 -11.80 6.44 -17.89
N ARG A 163 -12.11 5.51 -18.79
CA ARG A 163 -12.69 5.84 -20.10
C ARG A 163 -14.04 6.52 -19.97
N SER A 164 -14.94 6.05 -19.10
CA SER A 164 -16.25 6.69 -18.94
C SER A 164 -16.20 8.08 -18.31
N MET A 165 -15.18 8.39 -17.50
CA MET A 165 -15.15 9.59 -16.67
C MET A 165 -14.16 10.66 -17.15
N LEU A 166 -13.15 10.27 -17.93
CA LEU A 166 -12.04 11.13 -18.35
C LEU A 166 -11.96 11.31 -19.88
N SER A 167 -12.82 10.64 -20.65
CA SER A 167 -13.00 10.88 -22.10
C SER A 167 -13.73 12.18 -22.40
#